data_AF-A0A9W7PNH0-F1
#
_entry.id   AF-A0A9W7PNH0-F1
#
_cell.length_a   1.000
_cell.length_b   1.000
_cell.length_c   1.000
_cell.angle_alpha   90.00
_cell.angle_beta   90.00
_cell.angle_gamma   90.00
#
_symmetry.space_group_name_H-M   'P 1'
#
loop_
_entity.id
_entity.type
_entity.pdbx_description
1 polymer ?
#
loop_
_entity_poly.entity_id
_entity_poly.type
_entity_poly.pdbx_seq_one_letter_code
_entity_poly.pdbx_strand_id
1 'polypeptide(L)' 'FNGKNDEFTTYDQVIKWKQYTSKTCTFHSFEGSHFFLNENIEEIAKSIIGKLNSKRLSTSF' A
#
# COMPACT_ATOMS: atom_id res chain seq x y z
N PHE A 1 -2.34 -0.63 1.41
CA PHE A 1 -3.20 -0.18 0.31
C PHE A 1 -4.64 -0.17 0.81
N ASN A 2 -5.49 0.73 0.33
CA ASN A 2 -6.92 0.74 0.65
C ASN A 2 -7.73 1.31 -0.53
N GLY A 3 -9.02 0.98 -0.58
CA GLY A 3 -9.98 1.65 -1.45
C GLY A 3 -10.42 2.97 -0.82
N LYS A 4 -10.57 4.02 -1.63
CA LYS A 4 -11.05 5.35 -1.16
C LYS A 4 -12.52 5.32 -0.75
N ASN A 5 -13.30 4.39 -1.31
CA ASN A 5 -14.73 4.23 -1.06
C ASN A 5 -15.03 2.98 -0.23
N ASP A 6 -14.04 2.41 0.47
CA ASP A 6 -14.26 1.28 1.38
C ASP A 6 -14.81 1.80 2.73
N GLU A 7 -16.10 1.55 2.96
CA GLU A 7 -16.80 1.93 4.19
C GLU A 7 -16.29 1.18 5.43
N PHE A 8 -15.70 0.00 5.24
CA PHE A 8 -15.17 -0.82 6.33
C PHE A 8 -13.72 -0.46 6.68
N THR A 9 -13.00 0.18 5.75
CA THR A 9 -11.55 0.42 5.84
C THR A 9 -11.21 1.85 5.43
N THR A 10 -11.56 2.81 6.29
CA THR A 10 -11.25 4.23 6.06
C THR A 10 -9.74 4.52 6.10
N TYR A 11 -9.31 5.57 5.40
CA TYR A 11 -7.90 6.00 5.42
C TYR A 11 -7.41 6.29 6.85
N ASP A 12 -8.23 6.92 7.69
CA ASP A 12 -7.91 7.24 9.09
C ASP A 12 -7.66 5.99 9.95
N GLN A 13 -8.33 4.87 9.65
CA GLN A 13 -8.04 3.59 10.28
C GLN A 13 -6.74 2.99 9.73
N VAL A 14 -6.52 3.07 8.42
CA VAL A 14 -5.35 2.48 7.75
C VAL A 14 -4.05 3.17 8.16
N ILE A 15 -4.01 4.50 8.29
CA ILE A 15 -2.77 5.19 8.67
C ILE A 15 -2.26 4.82 10.07
N LYS A 16 -3.12 4.30 10.94
CA LYS A 16 -2.73 3.84 12.29
C LYS A 16 -1.77 2.67 12.24
N TRP A 17 -1.68 1.94 11.12
CA TRP A 17 -0.70 0.88 10.93
C TRP A 17 0.75 1.33 11.10
N LYS A 18 1.04 2.63 10.93
CA LYS A 18 2.38 3.20 11.21
C LYS A 18 2.81 3.04 12.67
N GLN A 19 1.86 2.85 13.59
CA GLN A 19 2.12 2.70 15.02
C GLN A 19 2.71 1.32 15.37
N TYR A 20 2.60 0.33 14.48
CA TYR A 20 3.04 -1.04 14.74
C TYR A 20 4.40 -1.37 14.11
N THR A 21 5.16 -0.36 13.67
CA THR A 21 6.51 -0.56 13.12
C THR A 21 7.41 0.64 13.41
N SER A 22 8.70 0.37 13.61
CA SER A 22 9.74 1.40 13.69
C SER A 22 10.37 1.73 12.33
N LYS A 23 10.00 1.01 11.27
CA LYS A 23 10.48 1.23 9.89
C LYS A 23 9.50 2.08 9.10
N THR A 24 9.93 2.56 7.93
CA THR A 24 9.06 3.31 7.01
C THR A 24 7.80 2.52 6.65
N CYS A 25 6.64 3.12 6.89
CA CYS A 25 5.32 2.61 6.51
C CYS A 25 4.69 3.56 5.49
N THR A 26 4.44 3.09 4.26
CA THR A 26 3.89 3.89 3.16
C THR A 26 2.45 3.49 2.87
N PHE A 27 1.60 4.48 2.64
CA PHE A 27 0.16 4.29 2.42
C PHE A 27 -0.20 4.76 1.02
N HIS A 28 -1.02 3.97 0.31
CA HIS A 28 -1.52 4.30 -1.02
C HIS A 28 -3.00 3.93 -1.08
N SER A 29 -3.81 4.88 -1.53
CA SER A 29 -5.25 4.73 -1.67
C SER A 29 -5.63 4.74 -3.13
N PHE A 30 -6.47 3.79 -3.52
CA PHE A 30 -6.90 3.56 -4.89
C PHE A 30 -8.40 3.86 -5.03
N GLU A 31 -8.85 4.21 -6.23
CA GLU A 31 -10.29 4.31 -6.52
C GLU A 31 -10.95 2.93 -6.35
N GLY A 32 -12.14 2.90 -5.76
CA GLY A 32 -12.89 1.67 -5.49
C GLY A 32 -13.19 1.44 -4.01
N SER A 33 -14.05 0.44 -3.77
CA SER A 33 -14.49 0.01 -2.44
C SER A 33 -13.61 -1.12 -1.89
N HIS A 34 -14.17 -2.06 -1.13
CA HIS A 34 -13.41 -3.14 -0.47
C HIS A 34 -12.57 -3.98 -1.43
N PHE A 35 -13.10 -4.25 -2.63
CA PHE A 35 -12.44 -5.07 -3.65
C PHE A 35 -11.65 -4.25 -4.68
N PHE A 36 -11.23 -3.01 -4.35
CA PHE A 36 -10.44 -2.12 -5.21
C PHE A 36 -9.23 -2.80 -5.91
N LEU A 37 -8.71 -3.88 -5.33
CA LEU A 37 -7.60 -4.63 -5.91
C LEU A 37 -7.92 -5.22 -7.30
N ASN A 38 -9.18 -5.52 -7.60
CA ASN A 38 -9.58 -6.12 -8.88
C ASN A 38 -9.38 -5.14 -10.05
N GLU A 39 -9.71 -3.88 -9.84
CA GLU A 39 -9.61 -2.83 -10.85
C GLU A 39 -8.20 -2.20 -10.90
N ASN A 40 -7.43 -2.33 -9.83
CA ASN A 40 -6.13 -1.65 -9.67
C ASN A 40 -4.93 -2.62 -9.62
N ILE A 41 -5.11 -3.89 -10.02
CA ILE A 41 -4.10 -4.95 -9.82
C ILE A 41 -2.75 -4.61 -10.46
N GLU A 42 -2.74 -3.99 -11.64
CA GLU A 42 -1.51 -3.62 -12.34
C GLU A 42 -0.72 -2.52 -11.60
N GLU A 43 -1.41 -1.50 -11.09
CA GLU A 43 -0.78 -0.40 -10.36
C GLU A 43 -0.25 -0.87 -9.01
N ILE A 44 -1.01 -1.73 -8.33
CA ILE A 44 -0.60 -2.40 -7.09
C ILE A 44 0.65 -3.25 -7.34
N ALA A 45 0.66 -4.07 -8.39
CA ALA A 45 1.81 -4.90 -8.75
C ALA A 45 3.05 -4.05 -9.05
N LYS A 46 2.91 -2.96 -9.82
CA LYS A 46 4.00 -2.00 -10.09
C LYS A 46 4.57 -1.41 -8.80
N SER A 47 3.70 -1.00 -7.87
CA SER A 47 4.11 -0.46 -6.56
C SER A 47 4.91 -1.47 -5.73
N ILE A 48 4.46 -2.73 -5.70
CA ILE A 48 5.15 -3.82 -5.00
C ILE A 48 6.53 -4.08 -5.63
N ILE A 49 6.60 -4.22 -6.96
CA ILE A 49 7.85 -4.46 -7.70
C ILE A 49 8.84 -3.31 -7.46
N GLY A 50 8.38 -2.07 -7.52
CA GLY A 50 9.22 -0.90 -7.22
C GLY A 50 9.80 -0.95 -5.80
N LYS A 51 8.99 -1.34 -4.82
CA LYS A 51 9.47 -1.48 -3.42
C LYS A 51 10.47 -2.62 -3.26
N LEU A 52 10.26 -3.77 -3.90
CA LEU A 52 11.19 -4.89 -3.87
C LEU A 52 12.53 -4.55 -4.53
N ASN A 53 12.49 -3.87 -5.68
CA ASN A 53 13.69 -3.45 -6.41
C ASN A 53 14.52 -2.41 -5.64
N SER A 54 13.87 -1.41 -5.03
CA SER A 54 14.56 -0.43 -4.18
C SER A 54 15.24 -1.09 -2.98
N LYS A 55 14.60 -2.10 -2.37
CA LYS A 55 15.20 -2.87 -1.28
C LYS A 55 16.41 -3.69 -1.76
N ARG A 56 16.30 -4.37 -2.92
CA ARG A 56 17.42 -5.13 -3.50
C ARG A 56 18.65 -4.25 -3.70
N LEU A 57 18.47 -3.05 -4.26
CA LEU A 57 19.56 -2.09 -4.46
C LEU A 57 20.17 -1.62 -3.13
N SER A 58 19.36 -1.45 -2.08
CA SER A 58 19.86 -1.04 -0.76
C SER A 58 20.67 -2.11 -0.02
N THR A 59 20.57 -3.38 -0.43
CA THR A 59 21.23 -4.53 0.23
C THR A 59 22.46 -5.06 -0.51
N SER A 60 22.83 -4.47 -1.65
CA SER A 60 23.94 -4.94 -2.51
C SER A 60 25.29 -4.25 -2.24
N PHE A 61 25.58 -3.88 -0.99
CA PHE A 61 26.88 -3.35 -0.55
C PHE A 61 27.53 -4.27 0.47
#